data_AF-A0A953GJE7-F1
#
_entry.id   AF-A0A953GJE7-F1
#
_cell.length_a   1.000
_cell.length_b   1.000
_cell.length_c   1.000
_cell.angle_alpha   90.00
_cell.angle_beta   90.00
_cell.angle_gamma   90.00
#
_symmetry.space_group_name_H-M   'P 1'
#
loop_
_entity.id
_entity.type
_entity.pdbx_description
1 polymer ?
#
loop_
_entity_poly.entity_id
_entity_poly.type
_entity_poly.pdbx_seq_one_letter_code
_entity_poly.pdbx_strand_id
1 'polypeptide(L)' 'MNKRSLMLILGFFLFVSSILDFILNLVGLSLYGYDLIDRQGFLVGLVFKLLCLTAGLTMVYFVQNVRK' A
#
# COMPACT_ATOMS: atom_id res chain seq x y z
N MET A 1 -23.23 9.22 6.94
CA MET A 1 -22.12 8.31 7.34
C MET A 1 -21.34 8.94 8.49
N ASN A 2 -21.07 8.19 9.55
CA ASN A 2 -20.21 8.67 10.64
C ASN A 2 -18.78 8.88 10.12
N LYS A 3 -18.10 9.98 10.51
CA LYS A 3 -16.72 10.31 10.08
C LYS A 3 -15.76 9.12 10.27
N ARG A 4 -16.00 8.33 11.32
CA ARG A 4 -15.29 7.07 11.63
C ARG A 4 -15.45 5.98 10.57
N SER A 5 -16.69 5.70 10.14
CA SER A 5 -16.94 4.70 9.09
C SER A 5 -16.30 5.11 7.78
N LEU A 6 -16.26 6.42 7.48
CA LEU A 6 -15.60 6.94 6.30
C LEU A 6 -14.08 6.74 6.37
N MET A 7 -13.43 7.03 7.50
CA MET A 7 -11.99 6.76 7.69
C MET A 7 -11.62 5.27 7.59
N LEU A 8 -12.45 4.37 8.13
CA LEU A 8 -12.23 2.93 8.02
C LEU A 8 -12.33 2.43 6.57
N ILE A 9 -13.34 2.89 5.84
CA ILE A 9 -13.50 2.56 4.42
C ILE A 9 -12.32 3.10 3.60
N LEU A 10 -11.87 4.32 3.89
CA LEU A 10 -10.73 4.94 3.20
C LEU A 10 -9.43 4.16 3.46
N GLY A 11 -9.19 3.77 4.72
CA GLY A 11 -8.05 2.93 5.08
C GLY A 11 -8.09 1.55 4.42
N PHE A 12 -9.27 0.92 4.35
CA PHE A 12 -9.47 -0.34 3.65
C PHE A 12 -9.22 -0.22 2.14
N PHE A 13 -9.71 0.85 1.52
CA PHE A 13 -9.53 1.09 0.09
C PHE A 13 -8.06 1.33 -0.28
N LEU A 14 -7.33 2.08 0.57
CA LEU A 14 -5.89 2.28 0.44
C LEU A 14 -5.12 0.97 0.61
N PHE A 15 -5.52 0.12 1.55
CA PHE A 15 -4.91 -1.20 1.76
C PHE A 15 -5.09 -2.12 0.54
N VAL A 16 -6.31 -2.25 0.03
CA VAL A 16 -6.62 -3.06 -1.17
C VAL A 16 -5.85 -2.54 -2.38
N SER A 17 -5.83 -1.22 -2.59
CA SER A 17 -5.08 -0.62 -3.71
C SER A 17 -3.57 -0.88 -3.61
N SER A 18 -3.01 -0.81 -2.39
CA SER A 18 -1.58 -1.07 -2.17
C SER A 18 -1.21 -2.54 -2.44
N ILE A 19 -2.10 -3.49 -2.09
CA ILE A 19 -1.90 -4.92 -2.41
C ILE A 19 -1.97 -5.16 -3.92
N LEU A 20 -2.97 -4.60 -4.59
CA LEU A 20 -3.11 -4.73 -6.05
C LEU A 20 -1.88 -4.19 -6.78
N ASP A 21 -1.39 -3.03 -6.35
CA ASP A 21 -0.21 -2.39 -6.94
C ASP A 21 1.09 -3.17 -6.63
N PHE A 22 1.18 -3.82 -5.47
CA PHE A 22 2.27 -4.74 -5.15
C PHE A 22 2.27 -5.98 -6.07
N ILE A 23 1.10 -6.60 -6.26
CA ILE A 23 0.94 -7.75 -7.15
C ILE A 23 1.30 -7.37 -8.60
N LEU A 24 0.80 -6.24 -9.09
CA LEU A 24 1.13 -5.74 -10.44
C LEU A 24 2.63 -5.50 -10.62
N ASN A 25 3.31 -4.98 -9.60
CA ASN A 25 4.76 -4.83 -9.64
C ASN A 25 5.50 -6.17 -9.66
N LEU A 26 5.01 -7.18 -8.95
CA LEU A 26 5.58 -8.52 -8.92
C LEU A 26 5.38 -9.24 -10.26
N VAL A 27 4.22 -9.05 -10.90
CA VAL A 27 3.94 -9.51 -12.26
C VAL A 27 4.81 -8.76 -13.27
N GLY A 28 4.95 -7.45 -13.14
CA GLY A 28 5.84 -6.64 -13.98
C GLY A 28 7.30 -7.09 -13.87
N LEU A 29 7.77 -7.36 -12.65
CA LEU A 29 9.08 -7.94 -12.39
C LEU A 29 9.25 -9.30 -13.09
N SER A 30 8.23 -10.15 -13.04
CA SER A 30 8.25 -11.46 -13.69
C SER A 30 8.25 -11.37 -15.22
N LEU A 31 7.64 -10.34 -15.81
CA LEU A 31 7.52 -10.18 -17.26
C LEU A 31 8.76 -9.55 -17.89
N TYR A 32 9.38 -8.58 -17.22
CA TYR A 32 10.53 -7.84 -17.73
C TYR A 32 11.87 -8.25 -17.11
N GLY A 33 11.86 -9.12 -16.09
CA GLY A 33 13.06 -9.67 -15.47
C GLY A 33 13.93 -8.64 -14.75
N TYR A 34 15.24 -8.92 -14.70
CA TYR A 34 16.23 -8.13 -13.96
C TYR A 34 16.48 -6.73 -14.55
N ASP A 35 16.13 -6.48 -15.81
CA ASP A 35 16.26 -5.18 -16.47
C ASP A 35 15.44 -4.08 -15.77
N LEU A 36 14.37 -4.47 -15.08
CA LEU A 36 13.51 -3.57 -14.32
C LEU A 36 14.07 -3.29 -12.91
N ILE A 37 14.88 -4.20 -12.36
CA ILE A 37 15.53 -4.05 -11.04
C ILE A 37 16.72 -3.08 -11.10
N ASP A 38 17.47 -3.08 -12.21
CA ASP A 38 18.60 -2.17 -12.42
C ASP A 38 18.17 -0.70 -12.54
N ARG A 39 16.88 -0.45 -12.83
CA ARG A 39 16.32 0.90 -12.80
C ARG A 39 16.06 1.31 -11.36
N GLN A 40 16.85 2.25 -10.84
CA GLN A 40 16.67 2.87 -9.52
C GLN A 40 15.22 3.31 -9.23
N GLY A 41 14.45 3.67 -10.27
CA GLY A 41 13.03 4.01 -10.16
C GLY A 41 12.12 2.87 -9.67
N PHE A 42 12.45 1.60 -9.95
CA PHE A 42 11.69 0.46 -9.46
C PHE A 42 11.88 0.25 -7.96
N LEU A 43 13.13 0.33 -7.47
CA LEU A 43 13.47 0.24 -6.06
C LEU A 43 12.84 1.38 -5.24
N VAL A 44 12.93 2.62 -5.73
CA VAL A 44 12.28 3.78 -5.09
C VAL A 44 10.75 3.61 -5.09
N GLY A 45 10.17 3.16 -6.19
CA GLY A 45 8.74 2.88 -6.27
C GLY A 45 8.30 1.78 -5.29
N LEU A 46 9.09 0.73 -5.13
CA LEU A 46 8.81 -0.37 -4.21
C LEU A 46 8.87 0.08 -2.74
N VAL A 47 9.87 0.89 -2.38
CA VAL A 47 10.00 1.49 -1.03
C VAL A 47 8.82 2.42 -0.73
N PHE A 48 8.44 3.29 -1.66
CA PHE A 48 7.31 4.20 -1.48
C PHE A 48 5.98 3.46 -1.28
N LYS A 49 5.76 2.37 -2.02
CA LYS A 49 4.58 1.51 -1.88
C LYS A 49 4.52 0.81 -0.52
N LEU A 50 5.66 0.33 -0.02
CA LEU A 50 5.80 -0.24 1.32
C LEU A 50 5.46 0.79 2.43
N LEU A 51 5.89 2.04 2.25
CA LEU A 51 5.53 3.14 3.14
C LEU A 51 4.02 3.44 3.12
N CYS A 52 3.39 3.44 1.95
CA CYS A 52 1.93 3.60 1.84
C CYS A 52 1.17 2.46 2.54
N LEU A 53 1.64 1.21 2.40
CA LEU A 53 1.01 0.04 3.00
C LEU A 53 1.11 0.06 4.53
N THR A 54 2.28 0.42 5.07
CA THR A 54 2.49 0.61 6.52
C THR A 54 1.71 1.81 7.06
N ALA A 55 1.65 2.94 6.35
CA ALA A 55 0.85 4.09 6.73
C ALA A 55 -0.66 3.77 6.79
N GLY A 56 -1.19 3.04 5.80
CA GLY A 56 -2.59 2.60 5.77
C GLY A 56 -2.93 1.69 6.96
N LEU A 57 -2.07 0.72 7.26
CA LEU A 57 -2.21 -0.15 8.44
C LEU A 57 -2.17 0.63 9.76
N THR A 58 -1.23 1.58 9.87
CA THR A 58 -1.08 2.42 11.08
C THR A 58 -2.31 3.29 11.31
N MET A 59 -2.88 3.85 10.23
CA MET A 59 -4.10 4.65 10.29
C MET A 59 -5.31 3.80 10.73
N VAL A 60 -5.49 2.60 10.17
CA VAL A 60 -6.56 1.68 10.57
C VAL A 60 -6.39 1.25 12.03
N TYR A 61 -5.16 0.89 12.43
CA TYR A 61 -4.84 0.55 13.82
C TYR A 61 -5.16 1.69 14.78
N PHE A 62 -4.75 2.92 14.46
CA PHE A 62 -5.03 4.10 15.29
C PHE A 62 -6.54 4.34 15.44
N VAL A 63 -7.30 4.28 14.33
CA VAL A 63 -8.76 4.44 14.36
C VAL A 63 -9.44 3.38 15.24
N GLN A 64 -8.92 2.16 15.25
CA GLN A 64 -9.41 1.08 16.13
C GLN A 64 -8.97 1.27 17.58
N ASN A 65 -7.74 1.75 17.84
CA ASN A 65 -7.18 1.87 19.18
C ASN A 65 -7.66 3.11 19.96
N VAL A 66 -8.13 4.18 19.27
CA VAL A 66 -8.84 5.32 19.88
C VAL A 66 -10.21 4.92 20.48
N ARG A 67 -10.48 3.63 20.68
CA ARG A 67 -11.64 3.09 21.42
C ARG A 67 -11.28 2.45 22.76
N LYS A 68 -10.00 2.29 23.12
CA LYS A 68 -9.61 1.90 24.48
C LYS A 68 -9.44 3.12 25.36
#